data_AF-A0A7K2Z3P5-F1
#
_entry.id   AF-A0A7K2Z3P5-F1
#
_cell.length_a   1.000
_cell.length_b   1.000
_cell.length_c   1.000
_cell.angle_alpha   90.00
_cell.angle_beta   90.00
_cell.angle_gamma   90.00
#
_symmetry.space_group_name_H-M   'P 1'
#
loop_
_entity.id
_entity.type
_entity.pdbx_description
1 polymer ?
#
loop_
_entity_poly.entity_id
_entity_poly.type
_entity_poly.pdbx_seq_one_letter_code
_entity_poly.pdbx_strand_id
1 'polypeptide(L)'
;MITGAASGIGAEIARLLRERGHELVAIVRSKARAEELAGPGVRTVVADLERPETIESALASIVDESFAGLVHSAGVADLGSVGETSAAVWSRTLTVNVVSVAEVTRVLLPALRRGRGDV
;
A
#
# COMPACT_ATOMS: atom_id res chain seq x y z
N MET A 1 2.34 7.23 4.54
CA MET A 1 1.99 5.80 4.37
C MET A 1 2.33 5.36 2.96
N ILE A 2 2.68 4.09 2.75
CA ILE A 2 3.08 3.60 1.42
C ILE A 2 2.66 2.14 1.20
N THR A 3 2.16 1.82 0.00
CA THR A 3 2.01 0.44 -0.48
C THR A 3 3.22 0.06 -1.33
N GLY A 4 3.65 -1.21 -1.30
CA GLY A 4 4.74 -1.68 -2.17
C GLY A 4 6.14 -1.20 -1.74
N ALA A 5 6.35 -0.89 -0.46
CA ALA A 5 7.62 -0.38 0.05
C ALA A 5 8.76 -1.42 0.14
N ALA A 6 8.51 -2.68 -0.21
CA ALA A 6 9.48 -3.76 -0.06
C ALA A 6 10.39 -3.97 -1.28
N SER A 7 10.10 -3.34 -2.43
CA SER A 7 10.91 -3.49 -3.65
C SER A 7 10.77 -2.32 -4.62
N GLY A 8 11.66 -2.28 -5.61
CA GLY A 8 11.58 -1.37 -6.76
C GLY A 8 11.46 0.11 -6.38
N ILE A 9 10.56 0.81 -7.07
CA ILE A 9 10.31 2.25 -6.87
C ILE A 9 9.83 2.53 -5.44
N GLY A 10 8.96 1.68 -4.88
CA GLY A 10 8.41 1.90 -3.54
C GLY A 10 9.47 1.80 -2.44
N ALA A 11 10.42 0.88 -2.56
CA ALA A 11 11.54 0.78 -1.63
C ALA A 11 12.43 2.04 -1.65
N GLU A 12 12.69 2.57 -2.85
CA GLU A 12 13.50 3.78 -3.01
C GLU A 12 12.79 5.03 -2.50
N ILE A 13 11.48 5.16 -2.75
CA ILE A 13 10.65 6.21 -2.16
C ILE A 13 10.67 6.11 -0.63
N ALA A 14 10.50 4.90 -0.08
CA ALA A 14 10.53 4.69 1.37
C ALA A 14 11.89 5.10 1.97
N ARG A 15 13.00 4.72 1.33
CA ARG A 15 14.35 5.14 1.73
C ARG A 15 14.48 6.66 1.75
N LEU A 16 14.10 7.32 0.65
CA LEU A 16 14.18 8.76 0.47
C LEU A 16 13.29 9.57 1.43
N LEU A 17 12.13 9.03 1.82
CA LEU A 17 11.27 9.67 2.82
C LEU A 17 11.87 9.56 4.22
N ARG A 18 12.43 8.39 4.57
CA ARG A 18 13.11 8.20 5.87
C ARG A 18 14.34 9.08 6.03
N GLU A 19 15.14 9.24 4.98
CA GLU A 19 16.31 10.13 4.98
C GLU A 19 15.93 11.60 5.22
N ARG A 20 14.70 11.99 4.86
CA ARG A 20 14.13 13.31 5.14
C ARG A 20 13.47 13.40 6.52
N GLY A 21 13.57 12.36 7.34
CA GLY A 21 13.04 12.34 8.72
C GLY A 21 11.57 11.95 8.82
N HIS A 22 10.95 11.43 7.76
CA HIS A 22 9.57 10.94 7.86
C HIS A 22 9.52 9.56 8.51
N GLU A 23 8.54 9.36 9.39
CA GLU A 23 8.09 8.04 9.81
C GLU A 23 7.19 7.42 8.75
N LEU A 24 7.34 6.12 8.54
CA LEU A 24 6.58 5.38 7.54
C LEU A 24 5.69 4.33 8.19
N VAL A 25 4.49 4.21 7.63
CA VAL A 25 3.65 3.03 7.73
C VAL A 25 3.61 2.37 6.36
N ALA A 26 4.03 1.11 6.27
CA ALA A 26 4.05 0.35 5.03
C ALA A 26 3.00 -0.76 5.03
N ILE A 27 2.16 -0.83 3.99
CA ILE A 27 1.31 -2.01 3.75
C ILE A 27 2.16 -3.09 3.10
N VAL A 28 2.12 -4.29 3.70
CA VAL A 28 2.80 -5.49 3.22
C VAL A 28 1.85 -6.67 3.18
N ARG A 29 2.11 -7.62 2.27
CA ARG A 29 1.21 -8.75 2.01
C ARG A 29 1.30 -9.91 3.01
N SER A 30 2.31 -9.96 3.86
CA SER A 30 2.51 -11.08 4.79
C SER A 30 3.28 -10.65 6.04
N LYS A 31 3.16 -11.43 7.11
CA LYS A 31 3.90 -11.23 8.37
C LYS A 31 5.41 -11.31 8.17
N ALA A 32 5.89 -12.27 7.38
CA ALA A 32 7.32 -12.39 7.06
C ALA A 32 7.87 -11.10 6.42
N ARG A 33 7.14 -10.52 5.46
CA ARG A 33 7.51 -9.22 4.87
C ARG A 33 7.42 -8.06 5.86
N ALA A 34 6.47 -8.15 6.81
CA ALA A 34 6.33 -7.16 7.88
C ALA A 34 7.56 -7.16 8.79
N GLU A 35 8.06 -8.34 9.14
CA GLU A 35 9.27 -8.53 9.95
C GLU A 35 10.53 -8.08 9.21
N GLU A 36 10.65 -8.39 7.91
CA GLU A 36 11.78 -7.93 7.08
C GLU A 36 11.86 -6.41 6.97
N LEU A 37 10.72 -5.73 6.86
CA LEU A 37 10.67 -4.29 6.58
C LEU A 37 10.58 -3.41 7.84
N ALA A 38 10.08 -3.96 8.95
CA ALA A 38 9.95 -3.21 10.19
C ALA A 38 11.32 -2.79 10.74
N GLY A 39 11.37 -1.60 11.34
CA GLY A 39 12.59 -1.07 11.93
C GLY A 39 12.43 0.37 12.40
N PRO A 40 13.52 1.03 12.81
CA PRO A 40 13.47 2.42 13.27
C PRO A 40 12.84 3.34 12.21
N GLY A 41 11.74 4.00 12.58
CA GLY A 41 10.97 4.89 11.70
C GLY A 41 10.09 4.18 10.66
N VAL A 42 9.92 2.86 10.74
CA VAL A 42 9.05 2.08 9.85
C VAL A 42 8.17 1.11 10.64
N ARG A 43 6.87 1.38 10.65
CA ARG A 43 5.83 0.43 11.07
C ARG A 43 5.25 -0.27 9.85
N THR A 44 4.74 -1.48 10.05
CA THR A 44 4.14 -2.28 8.99
C THR A 44 2.71 -2.66 9.35
N VAL A 45 1.85 -2.70 8.33
CA VAL A 45 0.49 -3.25 8.43
C VAL A 45 0.36 -4.38 7.42
N VAL A 46 -0.14 -5.53 7.87
CA VAL A 46 -0.37 -6.66 6.99
C VAL A 46 -1.75 -6.53 6.36
N ALA A 47 -1.79 -6.27 5.06
CA ALA A 47 -3.01 -6.27 4.27
C ALA A 47 -2.74 -6.86 2.88
N ASP A 48 -3.69 -7.62 2.37
CA ASP A 48 -3.59 -8.25 1.07
C ASP A 48 -4.39 -7.43 0.04
N LEU A 49 -3.67 -6.79 -0.89
CA LEU A 49 -4.28 -5.95 -1.92
C LEU A 49 -4.99 -6.77 -3.01
N GLU A 50 -4.91 -8.11 -2.99
CA GLU A 50 -5.79 -8.96 -3.81
C GLU A 50 -7.16 -9.17 -3.15
N ARG A 51 -7.34 -8.75 -1.88
CA ARG A 51 -8.55 -8.92 -1.06
C ARG A 51 -9.02 -7.58 -0.47
N PRO A 52 -9.53 -6.66 -1.31
CA PRO A 52 -9.91 -5.31 -0.89
C PRO A 52 -10.93 -5.29 0.27
N GLU A 53 -11.82 -6.29 0.35
CA GLU A 53 -12.78 -6.46 1.43
C GLU A 53 -12.16 -6.60 2.82
N THR A 54 -10.86 -6.89 2.90
CA THR A 54 -10.11 -7.02 4.16
C THR A 54 -9.34 -5.77 4.57
N ILE A 55 -9.26 -4.75 3.69
CA ILE A 55 -8.44 -3.56 3.91
C ILE A 55 -8.94 -2.73 5.09
N GLU A 56 -10.25 -2.52 5.21
CA GLU A 56 -10.82 -1.73 6.29
C GLU A 56 -10.47 -2.30 7.68
N SER A 57 -10.62 -3.62 7.85
CA SER A 57 -10.28 -4.28 9.11
C SER A 57 -8.76 -4.29 9.38
N ALA A 58 -7.94 -4.44 8.34
CA ALA A 58 -6.49 -4.40 8.47
C ALA A 58 -5.96 -3.02 8.90
N LEU A 59 -6.63 -1.94 8.46
CA LEU A 59 -6.23 -0.57 8.75
C LEU A 59 -6.89 0.01 10.00
N ALA A 60 -7.84 -0.69 10.62
CA ALA A 60 -8.66 -0.19 11.72
C ALA A 60 -7.87 0.38 12.91
N SER A 61 -6.63 -0.09 13.16
CA SER A 61 -5.79 0.44 14.24
C SER A 61 -5.11 1.78 13.93
N ILE A 62 -5.09 2.20 12.67
CA ILE A 62 -4.39 3.42 12.22
C ILE A 62 -5.31 4.45 11.59
N VAL A 63 -6.59 4.13 11.37
CA VAL A 63 -7.55 5.04 10.72
C VAL A 63 -7.81 6.33 11.49
N ASP A 64 -7.46 6.40 12.78
CA ASP A 64 -7.59 7.59 13.63
C ASP A 64 -6.29 8.44 13.71
N GLU A 65 -5.19 7.95 13.16
CA GLU A 65 -3.94 8.70 13.08
C GLU A 65 -4.03 9.86 12.07
N SER A 66 -2.96 10.64 11.91
CA SER A 66 -2.85 11.67 10.89
C SER A 66 -1.71 11.35 9.93
N PHE A 67 -1.98 11.39 8.63
CA PHE A 67 -0.97 11.11 7.61
C PHE A 67 -0.75 12.34 6.72
N ALA A 68 0.52 12.71 6.53
CA ALA A 68 0.92 13.77 5.60
C ALA A 68 0.94 13.31 4.13
N GLY A 69 0.83 12.00 3.88
CA GLY A 69 0.75 11.48 2.52
C GLY A 69 0.52 9.97 2.45
N LEU A 70 -0.04 9.52 1.33
CA LEU A 70 -0.22 8.13 0.96
C LEU A 70 0.37 7.88 -0.43
N VAL A 71 1.38 7.02 -0.54
CA VAL A 71 1.96 6.66 -1.83
C VAL A 71 1.49 5.27 -2.23
N HIS A 72 0.80 5.17 -3.36
CA HIS A 72 0.49 3.88 -3.98
C HIS A 72 1.61 3.44 -4.91
N SER A 73 2.48 2.55 -4.43
CA SER A 73 3.56 1.97 -5.23
C SER A 73 3.47 0.45 -5.37
N ALA A 74 2.49 -0.20 -4.73
CA ALA A 74 2.19 -1.60 -5.02
C ALA A 74 1.48 -1.71 -6.37
N GLY A 75 1.92 -2.66 -7.18
CA GLY A 75 1.26 -3.02 -8.42
C GLY A 75 1.70 -4.39 -8.91
N VAL A 76 0.84 -5.02 -9.70
CA VAL A 76 1.15 -6.28 -10.39
C VAL A 76 0.91 -6.09 -11.88
N ALA A 77 1.73 -6.74 -12.70
CA ALA A 77 1.59 -6.75 -14.14
C ALA A 77 2.10 -8.10 -14.67
N ASP A 78 1.18 -8.95 -15.10
CA ASP A 78 1.52 -10.17 -15.84
C ASP A 78 1.38 -9.84 -17.33
N LEU A 79 2.51 -9.69 -18.01
CA LEU A 79 2.56 -9.24 -19.41
C LEU A 79 2.17 -10.37 -20.36
N GLY A 80 1.32 -10.06 -21.35
CA GLY A 80 0.91 -10.98 -22.40
C GLY A 80 0.10 -10.26 -23.48
N SER A 81 -0.08 -10.90 -24.62
CA SER A 81 -1.01 -10.39 -25.63
C SER A 81 -2.46 -10.59 -25.16
N VAL A 82 -3.39 -9.76 -25.65
CA VAL A 82 -4.81 -9.85 -25.27
C VAL A 82 -5.40 -11.24 -25.53
N GLY A 83 -4.94 -11.96 -26.56
CA GLY A 83 -5.40 -13.32 -26.88
C GLY A 83 -4.86 -14.41 -25.93
N GLU A 84 -3.81 -14.13 -25.17
CA GLU A 84 -3.15 -15.07 -24.25
C GLU A 84 -3.48 -14.77 -22.78
N THR A 85 -3.91 -13.54 -22.47
CA THR A 85 -4.22 -13.11 -21.11
C THR A 85 -5.63 -13.52 -20.70
N SER A 86 -5.73 -14.36 -19.68
CA SER A 86 -7.03 -14.78 -19.13
C SER A 86 -7.75 -13.65 -18.40
N ALA A 87 -9.08 -13.75 -18.31
CA ALA A 87 -9.90 -12.83 -17.49
C ALA A 87 -9.45 -12.79 -16.02
N ALA A 88 -8.94 -13.90 -15.47
CA ALA A 88 -8.46 -13.96 -14.10
C ALA A 88 -7.23 -13.05 -13.88
N VAL A 89 -6.30 -13.00 -14.84
CA VAL A 89 -5.13 -12.11 -14.79
C VAL A 89 -5.57 -10.65 -14.84
N TRP A 90 -6.53 -10.32 -15.71
CA TRP A 90 -7.09 -8.98 -15.79
C TRP A 90 -7.78 -8.57 -14.49
N SER A 91 -8.65 -9.42 -13.95
CA SER A 91 -9.34 -9.19 -12.68
C SER A 91 -8.34 -8.95 -11.55
N ARG A 92 -7.32 -9.81 -11.42
CA ARG A 92 -6.28 -9.65 -10.39
C ARG A 92 -5.54 -8.32 -10.53
N THR A 93 -5.15 -7.96 -11.76
CA THR A 93 -4.43 -6.71 -12.05
C THR A 93 -5.28 -5.49 -11.69
N LEU A 94 -6.55 -5.47 -12.09
CA LEU A 94 -7.47 -4.38 -11.77
C LEU A 94 -7.80 -4.33 -10.28
N THR A 95 -7.94 -5.47 -9.62
CA THR A 95 -8.17 -5.53 -8.17
C THR A 95 -7.01 -4.89 -7.42
N VAL A 96 -5.77 -5.28 -7.69
CA VAL A 96 -4.59 -4.75 -6.98
C VAL A 96 -4.35 -3.29 -7.34
N ASN A 97 -4.34 -2.96 -8.64
CA ASN A 97 -3.84 -1.67 -9.11
C ASN A 97 -4.90 -0.56 -9.10
N VAL A 98 -6.19 -0.90 -9.01
CA VAL A 98 -7.29 0.07 -9.09
C VAL A 98 -8.21 -0.05 -7.88
N VAL A 99 -8.82 -1.22 -7.67
CA VAL A 99 -9.85 -1.38 -6.61
C VAL A 99 -9.22 -1.19 -5.23
N SER A 100 -8.11 -1.86 -4.95
CA SER A 100 -7.42 -1.75 -3.67
C SER A 100 -6.79 -0.38 -3.45
N VAL A 101 -6.34 0.29 -4.51
CA VAL A 101 -5.87 1.70 -4.46
C VAL A 101 -7.00 2.62 -3.99
N ALA A 102 -8.18 2.49 -4.61
CA ALA A 102 -9.36 3.25 -4.21
C ALA A 102 -9.79 2.92 -2.78
N GLU A 103 -9.76 1.64 -2.39
CA GLU A 103 -10.22 1.19 -1.07
C GLU A 103 -9.29 1.62 0.06
N VAL A 104 -7.96 1.46 -0.07
CA VAL A 104 -6.99 2.01 0.89
C VAL A 104 -7.18 3.51 1.03
N THR A 105 -7.37 4.22 -0.09
CA THR A 105 -7.60 5.66 -0.07
C THR A 105 -8.90 6.01 0.65
N ARG A 106 -10.01 5.33 0.36
CA ARG A 106 -11.31 5.54 1.01
C ARG A 106 -11.20 5.39 2.53
N VAL A 107 -10.57 4.31 2.98
CA VAL A 107 -10.40 4.01 4.41
C VAL A 107 -9.50 5.03 5.11
N LEU A 108 -8.43 5.48 4.46
CA LEU A 108 -7.47 6.44 5.05
C LEU A 108 -7.81 7.90 4.80
N LEU A 109 -8.80 8.21 3.98
CA LEU A 109 -9.16 9.58 3.62
C LEU A 109 -9.42 10.48 4.86
N PRO A 110 -10.09 10.01 5.93
CA PRO A 110 -10.20 10.79 7.17
C PRO A 110 -8.84 11.13 7.79
N ALA A 111 -7.92 10.17 7.84
CA ALA A 111 -6.58 10.34 8.40
C ALA A 111 -5.69 11.27 7.56
N LEU A 112 -5.78 11.17 6.24
CA LEU A 112 -5.10 12.09 5.32
C LEU A 112 -5.63 13.52 5.47
N ARG A 113 -6.95 13.70 5.57
CA ARG A 113 -7.55 15.02 5.80
C ARG A 113 -7.11 15.64 7.12
N ARG A 114 -7.03 14.87 8.20
CA ARG A 114 -6.49 15.35 9.49
C ARG A 114 -5.04 15.79 9.36
N GLY A 115 -4.22 15.04 8.64
CA GLY A 115 -2.82 15.37 8.38
C GLY A 115 -2.61 16.45 7.32
N ARG A 116 -3.69 16.94 6.67
CA ARG A 116 -3.62 17.79 5.47
C ARG A 116 -2.72 17.18 4.39
N GLY A 117 -2.74 15.85 4.30
CA GLY A 117 -1.89 15.08 3.40
C GLY A 117 -2.53 14.81 2.04
N ASP A 118 -1.67 14.41 1.11
CA ASP A 118 -2.03 14.09 -0.27
C ASP A 118 -2.00 12.57 -0.54
N VAL A 119 -2.56 12.16 -1.68
CA VAL A 119 -2.48 10.81 -2.24
C VAL A 119 -1.81 10.88 -3.60
#